data_AF-A0A093BNX5-F1
#
_entry.id   AF-A0A093BNX5-F1
#
_cell.length_a   1.000
_cell.length_b   1.000
_cell.length_c   1.000
_cell.angle_alpha   90.00
_cell.angle_beta   90.00
_cell.angle_gamma   90.00
#
_symmetry.space_group_name_H-M   'P 1'
#
loop_
_entity.id
_entity.type
_entity.pdbx_description
1 polymer ?
#
loop_
_entity_poly.entity_id
_entity_poly.type
_entity_poly.pdbx_seq_one_letter_code
_entity_poly.pdbx_strand_id
1 'polypeptide(L)'
;RIIGGKAAAPHSRPFIASIQIDGQHVCGGFLVWPKWVMTAAHCLIPRRSPSVRVVLGAHRLEEPERSQQVFSVAESIAHPHYRPSSVDNDIRLLR
;
A
#
# COMPACT_ATOMS: atom_id res chain seq x y z
N ARG A 1 -4.34 3.14 -11.87
CA ARG A 1 -4.44 2.42 -13.17
C ARG A 1 -3.09 2.44 -13.85
N ILE A 2 -2.67 1.34 -14.49
CA ILE A 2 -1.44 1.29 -15.29
C ILE A 2 -1.82 1.47 -16.77
N ILE A 3 -1.21 2.44 -17.46
CA ILE A 3 -1.47 2.75 -18.87
C ILE A 3 -0.44 2.01 -19.74
N GLY A 4 -0.89 1.38 -20.82
CA GLY A 4 -0.02 0.59 -21.72
C GLY A 4 0.48 -0.74 -21.14
N GLY A 5 -0.01 -1.14 -19.96
CA GLY A 5 0.36 -2.40 -19.31
C GLY A 5 -0.46 -3.60 -19.76
N LYS A 6 -0.10 -4.77 -19.23
CA LYS A 6 -0.87 -6.01 -19.30
C LYS A 6 -1.11 -6.52 -17.87
N ALA A 7 -2.16 -7.32 -17.69
CA ALA A 7 -2.36 -8.01 -16.41
C ALA A 7 -1.12 -8.86 -16.08
N ALA A 8 -0.61 -8.72 -14.86
CA ALA A 8 0.46 -9.57 -14.37
C ALA A 8 -0.05 -11.01 -14.22
N ALA A 9 0.83 -12.01 -14.37
CA ALA A 9 0.47 -13.36 -13.97
C ALA A 9 0.11 -13.38 -12.47
N PRO A 10 -0.95 -14.11 -12.05
CA PRO A 10 -1.37 -14.13 -10.65
C PRO A 10 -0.21 -14.41 -9.70
N HIS A 11 -0.08 -13.56 -8.68
CA HIS A 11 0.91 -13.66 -7.61
C HIS A 11 2.40 -13.63 -8.04
N SER A 12 2.71 -13.33 -9.31
CA SER A 12 4.09 -13.20 -9.84
C SER A 12 4.87 -11.98 -9.32
N ARG A 13 4.22 -11.12 -8.52
CA ARG A 13 4.80 -9.94 -7.85
C ARG A 13 4.41 -9.98 -6.37
N PRO A 14 4.96 -10.93 -5.59
CA PRO A 14 4.45 -11.23 -4.24
C PRO A 14 4.67 -10.10 -3.23
N PHE A 15 5.58 -9.18 -3.52
CA PHE A 15 5.86 -8.01 -2.69
C PHE A 15 4.82 -6.89 -2.85
N ILE A 16 3.94 -6.91 -3.87
CA ILE A 16 2.99 -5.82 -4.10
C ILE A 16 1.93 -5.79 -2.99
N ALA A 17 1.70 -4.58 -2.49
CA ALA A 17 0.69 -4.28 -1.49
C ALA A 17 -0.39 -3.37 -2.07
N SER A 18 -1.64 -3.65 -1.72
CA SER A 18 -2.77 -2.76 -1.90
C SER A 18 -3.07 -2.06 -0.58
N ILE A 19 -2.98 -0.74 -0.55
CA ILE A 19 -3.32 0.07 0.62
C ILE A 19 -4.77 0.48 0.46
N GLN A 20 -5.57 0.20 1.48
CA GLN A 20 -6.99 0.47 1.48
C GLN A 20 -7.38 1.42 2.63
N ILE A 21 -8.33 2.30 2.35
CA ILE A 21 -9.02 3.14 3.33
C ILE A 21 -10.51 2.87 3.16
N ASP A 22 -11.19 2.53 4.26
CA ASP A 22 -12.62 2.20 4.26
C ASP A 22 -12.98 1.09 3.25
N GLY A 23 -12.05 0.16 3.04
CA GLY A 23 -12.19 -0.96 2.11
C GLY A 23 -11.96 -0.66 0.64
N GLN A 24 -11.64 0.58 0.28
CA GLN A 24 -11.33 0.97 -1.09
C GLN A 24 -9.82 1.08 -1.30
N HIS A 25 -9.33 0.59 -2.44
CA HIS A 25 -7.94 0.77 -2.85
C HIS A 25 -7.63 2.26 -3.10
N VAL A 26 -6.61 2.78 -2.40
CA VAL A 26 -6.18 4.18 -2.55
C VAL A 26 -4.80 4.30 -3.16
N CYS A 27 -3.88 3.42 -2.79
CA CYS A 27 -2.49 3.46 -3.23
C CYS A 27 -1.87 2.07 -3.32
N GLY A 28 -0.82 1.96 -4.12
CA GLY A 28 0.08 0.82 -4.11
C GLY A 28 1.16 0.97 -3.03
N GLY A 29 1.79 -0.16 -2.70
CA GLY A 29 3.02 -0.20 -1.92
C GLY A 29 3.77 -1.49 -2.19
N PHE A 30 4.87 -1.70 -1.47
CA PHE A 30 5.59 -2.96 -1.51
C PHE A 30 6.15 -3.37 -0.15
N LEU A 31 6.12 -4.66 0.14
CA LEU A 31 6.68 -5.26 1.35
C LEU A 31 8.21 -5.21 1.29
N VAL A 32 8.82 -4.47 2.21
CA VAL A 32 10.29 -4.30 2.29
C VAL A 32 10.92 -5.12 3.40
N TRP A 33 10.14 -5.44 4.42
CA TRP A 33 10.54 -6.27 5.56
C TRP A 33 9.29 -6.91 6.18
N PRO A 34 9.38 -8.02 6.93
CA PRO A 34 8.27 -8.48 7.75
C PRO A 34 7.65 -7.33 8.58
N LYS A 35 6.34 -7.11 8.40
CA LYS A 35 5.56 -6.02 9.03
C LYS A 35 5.92 -4.60 8.57
N TRP A 36 6.61 -4.42 7.45
CA TRP A 36 6.89 -3.08 6.91
C TRP A 36 6.59 -2.99 5.42
N VAL A 37 5.69 -2.08 5.08
CA VAL A 37 5.35 -1.74 3.70
C VAL A 37 5.77 -0.32 3.39
N MET A 38 6.44 -0.14 2.27
CA MET A 38 6.83 1.16 1.74
C MET A 38 5.80 1.63 0.72
N THR A 39 5.47 2.92 0.75
CA THR A 39 4.53 3.59 -0.15
C THR A 39 4.91 5.07 -0.29
N ALA A 40 4.11 5.85 -1.01
CA ALA A 40 4.30 7.28 -1.18
C ALA A 40 3.73 8.08 0.00
N ALA A 41 4.37 9.19 0.33
CA ALA A 41 3.89 10.10 1.38
C ALA A 41 2.59 10.82 0.97
N HIS A 42 2.44 11.13 -0.32
CA HIS A 42 1.27 11.80 -0.90
C HIS A 42 0.00 10.95 -0.88
N CYS A 43 0.07 9.66 -0.50
CA CYS A 43 -1.12 8.82 -0.33
C CYS A 43 -2.02 9.27 0.84
N LEU A 44 -1.64 10.31 1.58
CA LEU A 44 -2.41 10.96 2.65
C LEU A 44 -2.97 9.99 3.72
N ILE A 45 -2.25 8.90 3.98
CA ILE A 45 -2.66 7.88 4.95
C ILE A 45 -2.60 8.50 6.36
N PRO A 46 -3.66 8.44 7.18
CA PRO A 46 -3.62 8.93 8.56
C PRO A 46 -2.57 8.21 9.40
N ARG A 47 -1.94 8.90 10.35
CA ARG A 47 -0.86 8.32 11.19
C ARG A 47 -1.31 7.05 11.92
N ARG A 48 -2.52 7.06 12.48
CA ARG A 48 -3.18 5.94 13.14
C ARG A 48 -4.67 6.02 12.81
N SER A 49 -5.18 5.02 12.10
CA SER A 49 -6.61 4.91 11.82
C SER A 49 -7.00 3.45 11.63
N PRO A 50 -8.08 2.97 12.27
CA PRO A 50 -8.58 1.62 12.07
C PRO A 50 -9.14 1.38 10.66
N SER A 51 -9.43 2.44 9.91
CA SER A 51 -9.90 2.33 8.51
C SER A 51 -8.81 1.94 7.51
N VAL A 52 -7.54 2.07 7.90
CA VAL A 52 -6.40 1.79 7.02
C VAL A 52 -6.01 0.32 7.12
N ARG A 53 -5.97 -0.35 5.97
CA ARG A 53 -5.54 -1.74 5.85
C ARG A 53 -4.53 -1.92 4.73
N VAL A 54 -3.69 -2.92 4.86
CA VAL A 54 -2.79 -3.37 3.80
C VAL A 54 -3.17 -4.79 3.39
N VAL A 55 -3.38 -5.00 2.10
CA VAL A 55 -3.66 -6.31 1.49
C VAL A 55 -2.45 -6.76 0.71
N LEU A 56 -1.85 -7.88 1.11
CA LEU A 56 -0.74 -8.56 0.43
C LEU A 56 -1.25 -9.84 -0.25
N GLY A 57 -0.48 -10.35 -1.22
CA GLY A 57 -0.78 -11.61 -1.88
C GLY A 57 -2.00 -11.59 -2.80
N ALA A 58 -2.55 -10.40 -3.08
CA ALA A 58 -3.70 -10.22 -3.95
C ALA A 58 -3.33 -10.22 -5.45
N HIS A 59 -4.21 -10.74 -6.29
CA HIS A 59 -4.22 -10.50 -7.73
C HIS A 59 -5.50 -9.75 -8.16
N ARG A 60 -6.68 -10.16 -7.67
CA ARG A 60 -7.96 -9.47 -7.84
C ARG A 60 -8.47 -8.99 -6.48
N LEU A 61 -8.66 -7.68 -6.33
CA LEU A 61 -8.97 -7.08 -5.02
C LEU A 61 -10.42 -7.32 -4.58
N GLU A 62 -11.31 -7.56 -5.54
CA GLU A 62 -12.73 -7.77 -5.32
C GLU A 62 -13.08 -9.22 -5.03
N GLU A 63 -12.12 -10.14 -5.24
CA GLU A 63 -12.32 -11.58 -5.07
C GLU A 63 -11.54 -12.09 -3.85
N PRO A 64 -12.17 -12.91 -2.99
CA PRO A 64 -11.44 -13.59 -1.93
C PRO A 64 -10.45 -14.59 -2.52
N GLU A 65 -9.15 -14.40 -2.26
CA GLU A 65 -8.09 -15.32 -2.67
C GLU A 65 -7.42 -15.93 -1.44
N ARG A 66 -7.09 -17.22 -1.48
CA ARG A 66 -6.42 -17.90 -0.35
C ARG A 66 -5.04 -17.31 -0.01
N SER A 67 -4.40 -16.66 -0.98
CA SER A 67 -3.10 -15.99 -0.82
C SER A 67 -3.23 -14.60 -0.18
N GLN A 68 -4.43 -14.02 -0.14
CA GLN A 68 -4.63 -12.69 0.42
C GLN A 68 -4.43 -12.69 1.92
N GLN A 69 -3.64 -11.73 2.38
CA GLN A 69 -3.45 -11.46 3.80
C GLN A 69 -3.75 -9.99 4.04
N VAL A 70 -4.65 -9.73 4.98
CA VAL A 70 -5.11 -8.38 5.33
C VAL A 70 -4.55 -8.01 6.69
N PHE A 71 -3.82 -6.90 6.75
CA PHE A 71 -3.18 -6.38 7.96
C PHE A 71 -3.74 -5.01 8.31
N SER A 72 -3.93 -4.76 9.61
CA SER A 72 -4.10 -3.40 10.13
C SER A 72 -2.77 -2.66 10.12
N VAL A 73 -2.82 -1.33 10.03
CA VAL A 73 -1.64 -0.47 10.13
C VAL A 73 -1.55 0.11 11.53
N ALA A 74 -0.54 -0.29 12.29
CA ALA A 74 -0.24 0.22 13.62
C ALA A 74 0.29 1.66 13.56
N GLU A 75 1.11 1.98 12.57
CA GLU A 75 1.61 3.34 12.37
C GLU A 75 1.96 3.66 10.92
N SER A 76 1.58 4.87 10.49
CA SER A 76 1.95 5.43 9.19
C SER A 76 2.95 6.57 9.37
N ILE A 77 4.14 6.42 8.79
CA ILE A 77 5.31 7.27 9.02
C ILE A 77 5.75 7.86 7.68
N ALA A 78 5.35 9.09 7.39
CA ALA A 78 5.86 9.83 6.24
C ALA A 78 7.30 10.28 6.49
N HIS A 79 8.08 10.45 5.43
CA HIS A 79 9.41 11.06 5.54
C HIS A 79 9.32 12.42 6.23
N PRO A 80 10.17 12.72 7.23
CA PRO A 80 10.09 13.96 8.02
C PRO A 80 10.28 15.24 7.19
N HIS A 81 10.85 15.11 5.98
CA HIS A 81 11.05 16.21 5.04
C HIS A 81 10.16 16.13 3.80
N TYR A 82 9.06 15.36 3.84
CA TYR A 82 8.10 15.35 2.74
C TYR A 82 7.50 16.75 2.52
N ARG A 83 7.51 17.24 1.28
CA ARG A 83 6.98 18.56 0.90
C ARG A 83 5.83 18.41 -0.09
N PRO A 84 4.57 18.62 0.31
CA PRO A 84 3.42 18.44 -0.59
C PRO A 84 3.42 19.32 -1.85
N SER A 85 4.02 20.52 -1.78
CA SER A 85 4.04 21.47 -2.91
C SER A 85 5.04 21.09 -4.00
N SER A 86 6.17 20.48 -3.65
CA SER A 86 7.22 20.05 -4.59
C SER A 86 7.27 18.54 -4.80
N VAL A 87 6.58 17.76 -3.96
CA VAL A 87 6.61 16.29 -3.93
C VAL A 87 8.01 15.74 -3.57
N ASP A 88 8.86 16.57 -2.94
CA ASP A 88 10.16 16.13 -2.45
C ASP A 88 9.99 15.12 -1.31
N ASN A 89 10.85 14.09 -1.28
CA ASN A 89 10.86 13.03 -0.26
C ASN A 89 9.52 12.31 -0.11
N ASP A 90 8.87 12.01 -1.24
CA ASP A 90 7.57 11.34 -1.30
C ASP A 90 7.65 9.83 -1.00
N ILE A 91 8.00 9.53 0.24
CA ILE A 91 8.16 8.17 0.76
C ILE A 91 7.58 8.05 2.16
N ARG A 92 6.98 6.90 2.44
CA ARG A 92 6.29 6.58 3.70
C ARG A 92 6.44 5.10 4.03
N LEU A 93 6.58 4.81 5.32
CA LEU A 93 6.55 3.46 5.88
C LEU A 93 5.24 3.21 6.62
N LEU A 94 4.69 2.01 6.43
CA LEU A 94 3.56 1.47 7.18
C LEU A 94 4.07 0.30 8.02
N ARG A 95 3.76 0.33 9.31
CA ARG A 95 4.04 -0.75 10.26
C ARG A 95 2.74 -1.36 10.76
#